data_AF-A0A800LTV6-F1
#
_entry.id   AF-A0A800LTV6-F1
#
_cell.length_a   1.000
_cell.length_b   1.000
_cell.length_c   1.000
_cell.angle_alpha   90.00
_cell.angle_beta   90.00
_cell.angle_gamma   90.00
#
_symmetry.space_group_name_H-M   'P 1'
#
loop_
_entity.id
_entity.type
_entity.pdbx_description
1 polymer ?
#
loop_
_entity_poly.entity_id
_entity_poly.type
_entity_poly.pdbx_seq_one_letter_code
_entity_poly.pdbx_strand_id
1 'polypeptide(L)'
;MKTGKSPDHPITRSPFDSHPDRVKWNDRFSNPKGFWTLGPSGLLKRVLAEEIPEGQVLELACGISGNALALARADRDVLAVDVSDVALEQVYKEAEKQETASHLTCIQADLNTWRPPVSQTYALIICVMYWEEAVFDYALKAVADDGLIAWQGFSLDQLRYRPSQKAAWCFKAGEPAARMPETFSVLYEEDIDDGHRAIRRMIARKMVT
;
A
#
# COMPACT_ATOMS: atom_id res chain seq x y z
N MET A 1 -6.13 -18.37 49.13
CA MET A 1 -5.59 -18.35 47.75
C MET A 1 -6.75 -18.19 46.79
N LYS A 2 -7.00 -16.98 46.27
CA LYS A 2 -8.01 -16.73 45.24
C LYS A 2 -7.28 -16.75 43.89
N THR A 3 -7.58 -17.76 43.06
CA THR A 3 -7.20 -17.81 41.66
C THR A 3 -8.04 -16.77 40.91
N GLY A 4 -7.47 -15.60 40.66
CA GLY A 4 -8.08 -14.59 39.79
C GLY A 4 -8.02 -15.09 38.36
N LYS A 5 -9.18 -15.43 37.78
CA LYS A 5 -9.34 -15.50 36.33
C LYS A 5 -9.02 -14.11 35.77
N SER A 6 -8.15 -14.04 34.78
CA SER A 6 -8.00 -12.87 33.92
C SER A 6 -9.39 -12.46 33.40
N PRO A 7 -9.73 -11.16 33.37
CA PRO A 7 -11.01 -10.73 32.84
C PRO A 7 -11.09 -11.13 31.36
N ASP A 8 -12.16 -11.84 31.00
CA ASP A 8 -12.52 -12.10 29.61
C ASP A 8 -12.58 -10.75 28.89
N HIS A 9 -11.64 -10.50 27.97
CA HIS A 9 -11.78 -9.39 27.04
C HIS A 9 -13.05 -9.66 26.23
N PRO A 10 -14.07 -8.80 26.29
CA PRO A 10 -15.21 -8.95 25.40
C PRO A 10 -14.65 -8.86 23.99
N ILE A 11 -14.81 -9.93 23.20
CA ILE A 11 -14.48 -9.94 21.78
C ILE A 11 -15.38 -8.89 21.14
N THR A 12 -14.90 -7.65 21.06
CA THR A 12 -15.57 -6.59 20.32
C THR A 12 -15.44 -7.01 18.87
N ARG A 13 -16.53 -7.50 18.30
CA ARG A 13 -16.56 -7.83 16.87
C ARG A 13 -16.20 -6.58 16.09
N SER A 14 -15.11 -6.64 15.33
CA SER A 14 -14.77 -5.57 14.40
C SER A 14 -15.88 -5.50 13.35
N PRO A 15 -16.33 -4.31 12.91
CA PRO A 15 -17.26 -4.21 11.79
C PRO A 15 -16.69 -4.85 10.51
N PHE A 16 -15.37 -5.10 10.46
CA PHE A 16 -14.70 -5.81 9.39
C PHE A 16 -14.69 -7.34 9.57
N ASP A 17 -15.15 -7.91 10.68
CA ASP A 17 -14.93 -9.34 11.00
C ASP A 17 -15.42 -10.30 9.92
N SER A 18 -16.54 -9.98 9.27
CA SER A 18 -17.12 -10.74 8.16
C SER A 18 -16.84 -10.15 6.77
N HIS A 19 -16.01 -9.11 6.68
CA HIS A 19 -15.68 -8.48 5.40
C HIS A 19 -14.92 -9.49 4.51
N PRO A 20 -15.41 -9.80 3.29
CA PRO A 20 -14.89 -10.91 2.50
C PRO A 20 -13.42 -10.74 2.13
N ASP A 21 -12.98 -9.51 1.81
CA ASP A 21 -11.57 -9.26 1.55
C ASP A 21 -10.71 -9.35 2.81
N ARG A 22 -11.23 -8.97 3.99
CA ARG A 22 -10.49 -9.16 5.25
C ARG A 22 -10.24 -10.64 5.48
N VAL A 23 -11.29 -11.47 5.43
CA VAL A 23 -11.20 -12.92 5.64
C VAL A 23 -10.18 -13.53 4.68
N LYS A 24 -10.31 -13.22 3.38
CA LYS A 24 -9.42 -13.71 2.33
C LYS A 24 -7.97 -13.29 2.53
N TRP A 25 -7.71 -12.02 2.86
CA TRP A 25 -6.35 -11.51 3.00
C TRP A 25 -5.71 -11.92 4.33
N ASN A 26 -6.47 -11.98 5.42
CA ASN A 26 -5.99 -12.54 6.68
C ASN A 26 -5.55 -13.99 6.52
N ASP A 27 -6.32 -14.83 5.81
CA ASP A 27 -5.92 -16.21 5.52
C ASP A 27 -4.58 -16.26 4.77
N ARG A 28 -4.43 -15.43 3.73
CA ARG A 28 -3.16 -15.33 2.97
C ARG A 28 -1.98 -14.87 3.80
N PHE A 29 -2.17 -13.88 4.68
CA PHE A 29 -1.10 -13.31 5.49
C PHE A 29 -0.81 -14.10 6.77
N SER A 30 -1.71 -15.00 7.19
CA SER A 30 -1.48 -15.91 8.32
C SER A 30 -0.49 -17.03 7.96
N ASN A 31 -0.41 -17.38 6.68
CA ASN A 31 0.58 -18.33 6.15
C ASN A 31 1.17 -17.76 4.85
N PRO A 32 2.02 -16.71 4.96
CA PRO A 32 2.49 -16.00 3.79
C PRO A 32 3.34 -16.92 2.92
N LYS A 33 2.88 -17.16 1.69
CA LYS A 33 3.61 -17.91 0.66
C LYS A 33 4.03 -16.95 -0.46
N GLY A 34 5.23 -17.15 -1.01
CA GLY A 34 5.71 -16.39 -2.17
C GLY A 34 6.41 -15.09 -1.78
N PHE A 35 5.95 -13.97 -2.33
CA PHE A 35 6.72 -12.72 -2.44
C PHE A 35 6.47 -11.69 -1.33
N TRP A 36 5.76 -12.07 -0.27
CA TRP A 36 5.51 -11.19 0.87
C TRP A 36 6.80 -11.10 1.69
N THR A 37 7.47 -9.96 1.63
CA THR A 37 8.75 -9.75 2.32
C THR A 37 8.71 -8.51 3.18
N LEU A 38 9.38 -8.56 4.32
CA LEU A 38 9.67 -7.38 5.15
C LEU A 38 10.76 -6.47 4.56
N GLY A 39 11.24 -6.76 3.34
CA GLY A 39 12.16 -5.92 2.58
C GLY A 39 11.44 -4.93 1.66
N PRO A 40 12.07 -3.78 1.33
CA PRO A 40 11.46 -2.76 0.49
C PRO A 40 11.24 -3.27 -0.94
N SER A 41 10.10 -2.91 -1.52
CA SER A 41 9.75 -3.21 -2.90
C SER A 41 10.73 -2.57 -3.89
N GLY A 42 10.81 -3.15 -5.09
CA GLY A 42 11.60 -2.57 -6.17
C GLY A 42 11.10 -1.17 -6.57
N LEU A 43 9.81 -0.86 -6.39
CA LEU A 43 9.25 0.47 -6.62
C LEU A 43 9.79 1.48 -5.59
N LEU A 44 9.74 1.15 -4.29
CA LEU A 44 10.25 2.06 -3.26
C LEU A 44 11.74 2.38 -3.47
N LYS A 45 12.56 1.40 -3.86
CA LYS A 45 13.99 1.64 -4.17
C LYS A 45 14.19 2.69 -5.27
N ARG A 46 13.28 2.79 -6.23
CA ARG A 46 13.32 3.84 -7.25
C ARG A 46 12.80 5.17 -6.73
N VAL A 47 11.73 5.15 -5.95
CA VAL A 47 11.21 6.37 -5.28
C VAL A 47 12.29 7.02 -4.41
N LEU A 48 13.10 6.23 -3.70
CA LEU A 48 14.20 6.73 -2.87
C LEU A 48 15.36 7.35 -3.67
N ALA A 49 15.38 7.21 -4.99
CA ALA A 49 16.32 7.94 -5.86
C ALA A 49 15.80 9.33 -6.24
N GLU A 50 14.52 9.61 -5.98
CA GLU A 50 13.90 10.91 -6.16
C GLU A 50 13.95 11.71 -4.86
N GLU A 51 13.87 13.04 -4.96
CA GLU A 51 13.69 13.91 -3.80
C GLU A 51 12.23 13.83 -3.31
N ILE A 52 12.02 13.24 -2.13
CA ILE A 52 10.71 13.20 -1.48
C ILE A 52 10.61 14.45 -0.59
N PRO A 53 9.63 15.35 -0.79
CA PRO A 53 9.51 16.54 0.04
C PRO A 53 9.19 16.17 1.50
N GLU A 54 9.30 17.13 2.41
CA GLU A 54 8.90 16.91 3.80
C GLU A 54 7.40 16.61 3.94
N GLY A 55 7.05 15.76 4.89
CA GLY A 55 5.66 15.42 5.20
C GLY A 55 5.36 13.92 5.28
N GLN A 56 4.13 13.62 5.68
CA GLN A 56 3.67 12.25 5.90
C GLN A 56 3.64 11.43 4.60
N VAL A 57 3.82 10.12 4.76
CA VAL A 57 3.73 9.14 3.68
C VAL A 57 2.47 8.29 3.86
N LEU A 58 1.75 8.02 2.78
CA LEU A 58 0.62 7.10 2.76
C LEU A 58 0.98 5.84 1.97
N GLU A 59 0.84 4.68 2.58
CA GLU A 59 0.91 3.40 1.87
C GLU A 59 -0.47 2.74 1.83
N LEU A 60 -1.00 2.56 0.62
CA LEU A 60 -2.30 1.95 0.37
C LEU A 60 -2.16 0.47 0.05
N ALA A 61 -3.05 -0.35 0.61
CA ALA A 61 -3.05 -1.81 0.47
C ALA A 61 -1.67 -2.39 0.83
N CYS A 62 -1.16 -1.97 1.99
CA CYS A 62 0.24 -2.15 2.35
C CYS A 62 0.62 -3.63 2.57
N GLY A 63 -0.32 -4.49 2.95
CA GLY A 63 -0.05 -5.87 3.35
C GLY A 63 1.06 -5.96 4.40
N ILE A 64 1.86 -7.03 4.32
CA ILE A 64 3.10 -7.17 5.11
C ILE A 64 4.19 -6.29 4.46
N SER A 65 4.20 -5.01 4.80
CA SER A 65 4.96 -4.00 4.08
C SER A 65 6.40 -3.82 4.58
N GLY A 66 7.36 -4.23 3.77
CA GLY A 66 8.74 -3.76 3.91
C GLY A 66 8.96 -2.31 3.45
N ASN A 67 8.01 -1.71 2.73
CA ASN A 67 8.11 -0.28 2.35
C ASN A 67 7.88 0.61 3.57
N ALA A 68 6.77 0.38 4.29
CA ALA A 68 6.43 1.11 5.51
C ALA A 68 7.57 1.01 6.54
N LEU A 69 8.13 -0.19 6.73
CA LEU A 69 9.28 -0.38 7.62
C LEU A 69 10.52 0.37 7.14
N ALA A 70 10.83 0.36 5.84
CA ALA A 70 11.98 1.07 5.30
C ALA A 70 11.86 2.59 5.44
N LEU A 71 10.66 3.14 5.24
CA LEU A 71 10.37 4.55 5.40
C LEU A 71 10.36 4.98 6.87
N ALA A 72 9.78 4.18 7.77
CA ALA A 72 9.80 4.43 9.20
C ALA A 72 11.23 4.42 9.78
N ARG A 73 12.12 3.54 9.27
CA ARG A 73 13.57 3.55 9.59
C ARG A 73 14.32 4.77 9.06
N ALA A 74 13.73 5.51 8.13
CA ALA A 74 14.26 6.77 7.64
C ALA A 74 13.55 7.97 8.29
N ASP A 75 12.98 7.77 9.48
CA ASP A 75 12.25 8.78 10.29
C ASP A 75 11.08 9.44 9.55
N ARG A 76 10.50 8.76 8.54
CA ARG A 76 9.31 9.22 7.84
C ARG A 76 8.07 8.70 8.55
N ASP A 77 7.13 9.59 8.86
CA ASP A 77 5.84 9.21 9.41
C ASP A 77 4.97 8.54 8.33
N VAL A 78 4.74 7.24 8.48
CA VAL A 78 3.98 6.42 7.55
C VAL A 78 2.60 6.11 8.10
N LEU A 79 1.58 6.42 7.30
CA LEU A 79 0.23 5.90 7.45
C LEU A 79 0.06 4.68 6.55
N ALA A 80 0.05 3.49 7.14
CA ALA A 80 -0.12 2.21 6.45
C ALA A 80 -1.58 1.75 6.54
N VAL A 81 -2.24 1.55 5.39
CA VAL A 81 -3.65 1.19 5.31
C VAL A 81 -3.82 -0.16 4.61
N ASP A 82 -4.50 -1.10 5.27
CA ASP A 82 -4.85 -2.39 4.68
C ASP A 82 -6.16 -2.93 5.27
N VAL A 83 -6.82 -3.83 4.55
CA VAL A 83 -8.02 -4.52 5.07
C VAL A 83 -7.66 -5.61 6.08
N SER A 84 -6.43 -6.12 6.02
CA SER A 84 -5.91 -7.20 6.85
C SER A 84 -5.27 -6.70 8.14
N ASP A 85 -5.94 -6.89 9.27
CA ASP A 85 -5.38 -6.72 10.61
C ASP A 85 -4.21 -7.67 10.87
N VAL A 86 -4.23 -8.89 10.32
CA VAL A 86 -3.10 -9.84 10.45
C VAL A 86 -1.82 -9.28 9.82
N ALA A 87 -1.93 -8.63 8.66
CA ALA A 87 -0.79 -7.99 8.01
C ALA A 87 -0.29 -6.78 8.81
N LEU A 88 -1.22 -5.90 9.21
CA LEU A 88 -0.91 -4.70 9.98
C LEU A 88 -0.24 -5.02 11.32
N GLU A 89 -0.71 -6.06 12.03
CA GLU A 89 -0.10 -6.52 13.29
C GLU A 89 1.32 -7.04 13.07
N GLN A 90 1.57 -7.78 11.98
CA GLN A 90 2.90 -8.27 11.65
C GLN A 90 3.87 -7.13 11.34
N VAL A 91 3.44 -6.12 10.56
CA VAL A 91 4.26 -4.94 10.25
C VAL A 91 4.54 -4.14 11.52
N TYR A 92 3.53 -3.90 12.35
CA TYR A 92 3.69 -3.12 13.58
C TYR A 92 4.65 -3.79 14.57
N LYS A 93 4.50 -5.10 14.80
CA LYS A 93 5.45 -5.88 15.64
C LYS A 93 6.87 -5.83 15.11
N GLU A 94 7.04 -5.79 13.79
CA GLU A 94 8.36 -5.66 13.18
C GLU A 94 8.93 -4.26 13.36
N ALA A 95 8.10 -3.21 13.27
CA ALA A 95 8.50 -1.83 13.58
C ALA A 95 8.90 -1.66 15.06
N GLU A 96 8.21 -2.33 15.98
CA GLU A 96 8.58 -2.35 17.42
C GLU A 96 9.97 -2.94 17.64
N LYS A 97 10.29 -4.06 17.00
CA LYS A 97 11.63 -4.68 17.09
C LYS A 97 12.73 -3.79 16.50
N GLN A 98 12.38 -2.96 15.53
CA GLN A 98 13.30 -2.03 14.88
C GLN A 98 13.36 -0.67 15.60
N GLU A 99 12.60 -0.49 16.68
CA GLU A 99 12.47 0.77 17.43
C GLU A 99 11.94 1.94 16.60
N THR A 100 11.15 1.66 15.55
CA THR A 100 10.59 2.66 14.63
C THR A 100 9.06 2.73 14.67
N ALA A 101 8.42 2.08 15.63
CA ALA A 101 6.95 2.06 15.74
C ALA A 101 6.34 3.46 15.93
N SER A 102 7.09 4.42 16.48
CA SER A 102 6.64 5.82 16.60
C SER A 102 6.41 6.51 15.26
N HIS A 103 7.03 6.03 14.19
CA HIS A 103 6.88 6.54 12.82
C HIS A 103 5.85 5.74 12.00
N LEU A 104 5.13 4.80 12.60
CA LEU A 104 4.18 3.94 11.90
C LEU A 104 2.79 3.99 12.54
N THR A 105 1.82 4.49 11.77
CA THR A 105 0.40 4.40 12.10
C THR A 105 -0.27 3.38 11.18
N CYS A 106 -0.92 2.37 11.75
CA CYS A 106 -1.67 1.35 11.01
C CYS A 106 -3.17 1.62 11.07
N ILE A 107 -3.86 1.64 9.92
CA ILE A 107 -5.32 1.72 9.84
C ILE A 107 -5.86 0.48 9.13
N GLN A 108 -6.74 -0.25 9.81
CA GLN A 108 -7.55 -1.29 9.18
C GLN A 108 -8.72 -0.65 8.43
N ALA A 109 -8.74 -0.78 7.10
CA ALA A 109 -9.84 -0.26 6.29
C ALA A 109 -9.98 -0.97 4.93
N ASP A 110 -11.21 -0.99 4.42
CA ASP A 110 -11.49 -1.32 3.02
C ASP A 110 -11.32 -0.06 2.15
N LEU A 111 -10.36 -0.08 1.23
CA LEU A 111 -10.05 1.07 0.38
C LEU A 111 -11.18 1.45 -0.59
N ASN A 112 -12.15 0.56 -0.85
CA ASN A 112 -13.30 0.91 -1.67
C ASN A 112 -14.20 1.94 -0.96
N THR A 113 -14.28 1.88 0.37
CA THR A 113 -15.14 2.73 1.21
C THR A 113 -14.36 3.79 1.99
N TRP A 114 -13.10 3.53 2.32
CA TRP A 114 -12.23 4.45 3.04
C TRP A 114 -11.60 5.51 2.14
N ARG A 115 -11.40 6.70 2.69
CA ARG A 115 -10.70 7.81 2.04
C ARG A 115 -9.78 8.48 3.08
N PRO A 116 -8.62 9.03 2.68
CA PRO A 116 -7.87 9.90 3.56
C PRO A 116 -8.69 11.17 3.88
N PRO A 117 -8.48 11.83 5.03
CA PRO A 117 -9.12 13.10 5.34
C PRO A 117 -8.87 14.14 4.24
N VAL A 118 -9.91 14.87 3.83
CA VAL A 118 -9.82 15.85 2.71
C VAL A 118 -8.80 16.96 2.98
N SER A 119 -8.56 17.30 4.24
CA SER A 119 -7.58 18.31 4.65
C SER A 119 -6.13 17.79 4.68
N GLN A 120 -5.92 16.48 4.53
CA GLN A 120 -4.60 15.87 4.63
C GLN A 120 -4.02 15.65 3.24
N THR A 121 -2.76 16.02 3.06
CA THR A 121 -1.95 15.66 1.90
C THR A 121 -0.69 14.92 2.32
N TYR A 122 -0.09 14.20 1.39
CA TYR A 122 1.06 13.31 1.64
C TYR A 122 2.20 13.64 0.68
N ALA A 123 3.42 13.67 1.22
CA ALA A 123 4.65 13.88 0.45
C ALA A 123 4.94 12.70 -0.48
N LEU A 124 4.52 11.50 -0.09
CA LEU A 124 4.56 10.30 -0.91
C LEU A 124 3.27 9.50 -0.70
N ILE A 125 2.66 9.07 -1.80
CA ILE A 125 1.66 8.01 -1.79
C ILE A 125 2.21 6.83 -2.58
N ILE A 126 2.28 5.65 -1.97
CA ILE A 126 2.77 4.43 -2.61
C ILE A 126 1.75 3.29 -2.50
N CYS A 127 1.57 2.53 -3.58
CA CYS A 127 0.71 1.36 -3.61
C CYS A 127 1.34 0.26 -4.47
N VAL A 128 1.44 -0.96 -3.94
CA VAL A 128 2.15 -2.06 -4.57
C VAL A 128 1.26 -3.30 -4.64
N MET A 129 1.08 -3.83 -5.85
CA MET A 129 0.31 -5.04 -6.17
C MET A 129 -1.20 -4.94 -5.89
N TYR A 130 -1.75 -3.74 -5.88
CA TYR A 130 -3.19 -3.47 -5.78
C TYR A 130 -3.61 -2.45 -6.85
N TRP A 131 -4.78 -2.67 -7.47
CA TRP A 131 -5.33 -1.77 -8.47
C TRP A 131 -6.85 -1.71 -8.35
N GLU A 132 -7.34 -0.48 -8.17
CA GLU A 132 -8.73 -0.09 -8.35
C GLU A 132 -8.72 1.37 -8.81
N GLU A 133 -9.40 1.68 -9.91
CA GLU A 133 -9.37 3.02 -10.52
C GLU A 133 -9.83 4.11 -9.54
N ALA A 134 -10.92 3.83 -8.80
CA ALA A 134 -11.45 4.76 -7.81
C ALA A 134 -10.47 5.04 -6.66
N VAL A 135 -9.61 4.07 -6.33
CA VAL A 135 -8.57 4.22 -5.29
C VAL A 135 -7.46 5.13 -5.80
N PHE A 136 -7.01 4.89 -7.02
CA PHE A 136 -6.04 5.74 -7.69
C PHE A 136 -6.54 7.19 -7.80
N ASP A 137 -7.80 7.39 -8.17
CA ASP A 137 -8.39 8.72 -8.37
C ASP A 137 -8.46 9.55 -7.08
N TYR A 138 -8.76 8.94 -5.92
CA TYR A 138 -8.71 9.69 -4.66
C TYR A 138 -7.28 9.87 -4.14
N ALA A 139 -6.37 8.94 -4.45
CA ALA A 139 -4.97 9.06 -4.07
C ALA A 139 -4.34 10.28 -4.74
N LEU A 140 -4.59 10.50 -6.04
CA LEU A 140 -4.10 11.68 -6.77
C LEU A 140 -4.48 13.00 -6.08
N LYS A 141 -5.67 13.08 -5.48
CA LYS A 141 -6.15 14.29 -4.78
C LYS A 141 -5.46 14.53 -3.44
N ALA A 142 -4.91 13.48 -2.84
CA ALA A 142 -4.23 13.54 -1.55
C ALA A 142 -2.71 13.76 -1.68
N VAL A 143 -2.16 13.86 -2.90
CA VAL A 143 -0.74 14.16 -3.10
C VAL A 143 -0.50 15.64 -2.77
N ALA A 144 0.47 15.89 -1.89
CA ALA A 144 0.93 17.25 -1.57
C ALA A 144 1.56 17.90 -2.80
N ASP A 145 1.63 19.24 -2.83
CA ASP A 145 2.38 19.92 -3.88
C ASP A 145 3.85 19.51 -3.83
N ASP A 146 4.46 19.32 -5.00
CA ASP A 146 5.78 18.69 -5.18
C ASP A 146 5.89 17.22 -4.70
N GLY A 147 4.79 16.65 -4.18
CA GLY A 147 4.73 15.27 -3.69
C GLY A 147 4.75 14.23 -4.80
N LEU A 148 5.07 12.99 -4.40
CA LEU A 148 5.16 11.85 -5.29
C LEU A 148 3.96 10.91 -5.15
N ILE A 149 3.53 10.34 -6.28
CA ILE A 149 2.68 9.15 -6.31
C ILE A 149 3.41 8.04 -7.04
N ALA A 150 3.44 6.85 -6.44
CA ALA A 150 4.13 5.68 -6.96
C ALA A 150 3.19 4.48 -6.94
N TRP A 151 3.01 3.83 -8.08
CA TRP A 151 2.08 2.70 -8.20
C TRP A 151 2.72 1.53 -8.94
N GLN A 152 2.50 0.31 -8.45
CA GLN A 152 2.89 -0.93 -9.12
C GLN A 152 1.76 -1.94 -9.06
N GLY A 153 1.51 -2.63 -10.17
CA GLY A 153 0.41 -3.58 -10.31
C GLY A 153 0.57 -4.47 -11.53
N PHE A 154 -0.32 -5.45 -11.69
CA PHE A 154 -0.30 -6.32 -12.86
C PHE A 154 -0.70 -5.55 -14.12
N SER A 155 0.00 -5.77 -15.23
CA SER A 155 -0.50 -5.37 -16.55
C SER A 155 -1.44 -6.45 -17.09
N LEU A 156 -2.21 -6.15 -18.14
CA LEU A 156 -3.07 -7.15 -18.79
C LEU A 156 -2.28 -8.37 -19.32
N ASP A 157 -1.00 -8.20 -19.61
CA ASP A 157 -0.10 -9.30 -20.00
C ASP A 157 0.01 -10.40 -18.94
N GLN A 158 -0.33 -10.10 -17.67
CA GLN A 158 -0.36 -11.09 -16.59
C GLN A 158 -1.33 -12.24 -16.89
N LEU A 159 -2.37 -11.99 -17.70
CA LEU A 159 -3.34 -13.01 -18.09
C LEU A 159 -2.70 -14.15 -18.90
N ARG A 160 -1.54 -13.93 -19.54
CA ARG A 160 -0.76 -14.98 -20.21
C ARG A 160 -0.27 -16.05 -19.23
N TYR A 161 0.16 -15.62 -18.05
CA TYR A 161 0.71 -16.51 -17.02
C TYR A 161 -0.35 -16.97 -16.01
N ARG A 162 -1.42 -16.18 -15.84
CA ARG A 162 -2.52 -16.49 -14.94
C ARG A 162 -3.87 -16.16 -15.57
N PRO A 163 -4.41 -17.04 -16.44
CA PRO A 163 -5.69 -16.79 -17.12
C PRO A 163 -6.90 -16.62 -16.18
N SER A 164 -6.80 -17.11 -14.93
CA SER A 164 -7.86 -16.94 -13.91
C SER A 164 -7.81 -15.60 -13.17
N GLN A 165 -6.78 -14.77 -13.40
CA GLN A 165 -6.70 -13.42 -12.85
C GLN A 165 -7.82 -12.56 -13.45
N LYS A 166 -8.50 -11.76 -12.61
CA LYS A 166 -9.52 -10.84 -13.11
C LYS A 166 -8.84 -9.69 -13.87
N ALA A 167 -9.23 -9.46 -15.11
CA ALA A 167 -8.72 -8.35 -15.93
C ALA A 167 -8.96 -6.97 -15.27
N ALA A 168 -10.05 -6.82 -14.51
CA ALA A 168 -10.34 -5.61 -13.74
C ALA A 168 -9.29 -5.27 -12.67
N TRP A 169 -8.50 -6.26 -12.21
CA TRP A 169 -7.41 -6.05 -11.25
C TRP A 169 -6.05 -5.76 -11.91
N CYS A 170 -6.05 -5.52 -13.23
CA CYS A 170 -4.86 -5.23 -14.00
C CYS A 170 -4.98 -3.82 -14.60
N PHE A 171 -3.84 -3.16 -14.80
CA PHE A 171 -3.77 -1.94 -15.57
C PHE A 171 -4.19 -2.20 -17.02
N LYS A 172 -5.08 -1.34 -17.54
CA LYS A 172 -5.37 -1.27 -18.97
C LYS A 172 -4.17 -0.68 -19.72
N ALA A 173 -4.24 -0.68 -21.05
CA ALA A 173 -3.21 -0.09 -21.89
C ALA A 173 -2.92 1.36 -21.48
N GLY A 174 -1.65 1.67 -21.21
CA GLY A 174 -1.18 2.99 -20.79
C GLY A 174 -1.43 3.32 -19.31
N GLU A 175 -2.26 2.58 -18.58
CA GLU A 175 -2.43 2.80 -17.14
C GLU A 175 -1.19 2.33 -16.38
N PRO A 176 -0.87 2.94 -15.23
CA PRO A 176 -1.57 4.09 -14.62
C PRO A 176 -1.20 5.45 -15.22
N ALA A 177 -0.13 5.58 -16.01
CA ALA A 177 0.36 6.85 -16.53
C ALA A 177 -0.66 7.63 -17.39
N ALA A 178 -1.44 6.93 -18.21
CA ALA A 178 -2.48 7.52 -19.07
C ALA A 178 -3.64 8.18 -18.30
N ARG A 179 -3.72 7.98 -16.97
CA ARG A 179 -4.70 8.62 -16.09
C ARG A 179 -4.19 9.87 -15.39
N MET A 180 -2.93 10.22 -15.58
CA MET A 180 -2.36 11.38 -14.90
C MET A 180 -3.00 12.67 -15.39
N PRO A 181 -3.50 13.52 -14.48
CA PRO A 181 -3.94 14.86 -14.86
C PRO A 181 -2.73 15.70 -15.25
N GLU A 182 -2.97 16.77 -16.01
CA GLU A 182 -1.92 17.68 -16.48
C GLU A 182 -1.11 18.32 -15.34
N THR A 183 -1.63 18.31 -14.11
CA THR A 183 -0.94 18.79 -12.89
C THR A 183 0.13 17.81 -12.39
N PHE A 184 0.35 16.68 -13.04
CA PHE A 184 1.39 15.71 -12.69
C PHE A 184 2.36 15.49 -13.85
N SER A 185 3.63 15.33 -13.51
CA SER A 185 4.69 14.89 -14.42
C SER A 185 5.05 13.44 -14.13
N VAL A 186 4.94 12.56 -15.12
CA VAL A 186 5.41 11.16 -15.01
C VAL A 186 6.93 11.16 -15.11
N LEU A 187 7.59 10.75 -14.02
CA LEU A 187 9.05 10.70 -13.93
C LEU A 187 9.59 9.36 -14.40
N TYR A 188 8.81 8.30 -14.19
CA TYR A 188 9.23 6.93 -14.44
C TYR A 188 8.05 6.05 -14.79
N GLU A 189 8.20 5.21 -15.81
CA GLU A 189 7.29 4.10 -16.12
C GLU A 189 8.11 2.94 -16.68
N GLU A 190 7.81 1.72 -16.25
CA GLU A 190 8.46 0.51 -16.77
C GLU A 190 7.51 -0.68 -16.70
N ASP A 191 7.44 -1.41 -17.81
CA ASP A 191 6.88 -2.75 -17.88
C ASP A 191 7.96 -3.78 -17.55
N ILE A 192 7.64 -4.71 -16.66
CA ILE A 192 8.51 -5.80 -16.26
C ILE A 192 7.77 -7.11 -16.51
N ASP A 193 8.35 -7.96 -17.35
CA ASP A 193 7.90 -9.33 -17.55
C ASP A 193 9.03 -10.29 -17.19
N ASP A 194 8.86 -11.07 -16.11
CA ASP A 194 9.86 -12.02 -15.62
C ASP A 194 9.65 -13.46 -16.16
N GLY A 195 8.76 -13.65 -17.13
CA GLY A 195 8.38 -14.96 -17.67
C GLY A 195 7.37 -15.73 -16.78
N HIS A 196 7.03 -15.19 -15.62
CA HIS A 196 6.01 -15.73 -14.71
C HIS A 196 4.98 -14.68 -14.30
N ARG A 197 5.38 -13.41 -14.33
CA ARG A 197 4.57 -12.24 -13.98
C ARG A 197 4.86 -11.10 -14.91
N ALA A 198 3.80 -10.43 -15.32
CA ALA A 198 3.87 -9.17 -16.05
C ALA A 198 3.27 -8.07 -15.16
N ILE A 199 4.12 -7.14 -14.75
CA ILE A 199 3.75 -5.99 -13.94
C ILE A 199 4.15 -4.71 -14.66
N ARG A 200 3.53 -3.62 -14.25
CA ARG A 200 3.97 -2.27 -14.56
C ARG A 200 4.20 -1.52 -13.27
N ARG A 201 5.12 -0.58 -13.30
CA ARG A 201 5.32 0.37 -12.21
C ARG A 201 5.54 1.78 -12.75
N MET A 202 5.11 2.77 -11.99
CA MET A 202 5.13 4.17 -12.37
C MET A 202 5.40 5.07 -11.15
N ILE A 203 6.11 6.17 -11.37
CA ILE A 203 6.31 7.26 -10.42
C ILE A 203 5.94 8.57 -11.14
N ALA A 204 5.13 9.41 -10.49
CA ALA A 204 4.81 10.75 -10.94
C ALA A 204 4.92 11.76 -9.80
N ARG A 205 5.20 13.01 -10.15
CA ARG A 205 5.30 14.15 -9.23
C ARG A 205 4.19 15.14 -9.51
N LYS A 206 3.50 15.59 -8.46
CA LYS A 206 2.54 16.69 -8.58
C LYS A 206 3.31 18.00 -8.73
N MET A 207 3.00 18.76 -9.77
CA MET A 207 3.61 20.07 -9.98
C MET A 207 3.11 21.06 -8.94
N VAL A 208 3.99 21.96 -8.52
CA VAL A 208 3.63 23.11 -7.69
C VAL A 208 2.81 24.08 -8.55
N THR A 209 1.60 24.40 -8.12
CA THR A 209 0.72 25.38 -8.77
C THR A 209 0.65 26.68 -8.00
#